data_AF-A0A935IFX6-F1
#
_entry.id   AF-A0A935IFX6-F1
#
_cell.length_a   1.000
_cell.length_b   1.000
_cell.length_c   1.000
_cell.angle_alpha   90.00
_cell.angle_beta   90.00
_cell.angle_gamma   90.00
#
_symmetry.space_group_name_H-M   'P 1'
#
loop_
_entity.id
_entity.type
_entity.pdbx_description
1 polymer ?
#
loop_
_entity_poly.entity_id
_entity_poly.type
_entity_poly.pdbx_seq_one_letter_code
_entity_poly.pdbx_strand_id
1 'polypeptide(L)'
;MQAHEVLLAENKIDLKTYQSSEDRLTLTQELSTLYKQKPNRNYLFFIDREWFYYYLNARKNKKIWLRKTLQKQSEPPAILDTLLIQATEKNMYNYLFNKGYFNVKVSNTVKTKKKRANVQYLVEPKNRYYVKSLVVSADDTNLLALVQSTIDQSLLKPGSPLDFNVFQSEKSRISELLLNHGYAEFNPVYIQNLDIDTMGNFADVNLNIINPENKTEHKKYTIQNIQILNDYYPVNYEAINATLYDSILFLDRNSPFYIRNSVIAKRIGARPGKLYNKSDIEESYAKIAKLGFFKFINIETKLDSTDATRLNQSVYLTPHKLWVFDYGTDVSYTTLKTTGQNLFGISGFINLKNRNIFHGAENFDTKLEAGTEISFLNINRFNSVNFSYSNELTLPDFLEVTRTYKWSRFLLKPWIKMPVEPETKTAFSIGFDYVNLTSLYSYNSLNSKISYDFNINRRKRITMNTFSVSYYVPKVFAAFDSIISKNQFLQKSFVGQRLFTSFFLGDLRYYYQSKKSPRYNTTFYRQH
;
A
#
# COMPACT_ATOMS: atom_id res chain seq x y z
N MET A 1 14.10 27.86 -32.61
CA MET A 1 15.41 27.72 -31.96
C MET A 1 16.21 28.97 -32.30
N GLN A 2 16.72 29.67 -31.30
CA GLN A 2 17.54 30.86 -31.48
C GLN A 2 18.89 30.50 -32.13
N ALA A 3 19.62 31.50 -32.63
CA ALA A 3 20.86 31.27 -33.37
C ALA A 3 21.93 30.52 -32.54
N HIS A 4 21.99 30.80 -31.23
CA HIS A 4 22.96 30.28 -30.27
C HIS A 4 22.51 29.02 -29.51
N GLU A 5 21.25 28.59 -29.66
CA GLU A 5 20.73 27.40 -28.97
C GLU A 5 21.24 26.12 -29.63
N VAL A 6 21.58 25.14 -28.78
CA VAL A 6 22.05 23.80 -29.16
C VAL A 6 21.17 22.77 -28.47
N LEU A 7 20.70 21.77 -29.20
CA LEU A 7 19.90 20.68 -28.63
C LEU A 7 20.81 19.63 -27.99
N LEU A 8 20.46 19.18 -26.79
CA LEU A 8 21.07 18.00 -26.19
C LEU A 8 20.61 16.75 -26.95
N ALA A 9 21.55 16.08 -27.61
CA ALA A 9 21.28 14.86 -28.37
C ALA A 9 21.59 13.59 -27.60
N GLU A 10 22.65 13.60 -26.77
CA GLU A 10 23.08 12.42 -26.04
C GLU A 10 23.78 12.78 -24.73
N ASN A 11 23.54 11.99 -23.68
CA ASN A 11 24.39 11.92 -22.50
C ASN A 11 25.07 10.56 -22.44
N LYS A 12 26.38 10.56 -22.26
CA LYS A 12 27.19 9.34 -22.15
C LYS A 12 28.04 9.38 -20.89
N ILE A 13 28.03 8.29 -20.12
CA ILE A 13 28.97 8.10 -19.02
C ILE A 13 30.14 7.26 -19.51
N ASP A 14 31.35 7.78 -19.29
CA ASP A 14 32.59 7.06 -19.48
C ASP A 14 33.20 6.76 -18.12
N LEU A 15 32.92 5.56 -17.62
CA LEU A 15 33.36 5.11 -16.31
C LEU A 15 34.74 4.46 -16.44
N LYS A 16 35.76 5.08 -15.84
CA LYS A 16 37.11 4.49 -15.68
C LYS A 16 37.24 3.89 -14.29
N THR A 17 37.01 2.58 -14.22
CA THR A 17 37.13 1.76 -13.00
C THR A 17 37.92 0.50 -13.30
N TYR A 18 38.60 -0.03 -12.28
CA TYR A 18 39.31 -1.32 -12.32
C TYR A 18 38.41 -2.51 -11.90
N GLN A 19 37.12 -2.27 -11.67
CA GLN A 19 36.15 -3.29 -11.26
C GLN A 19 35.72 -4.22 -12.41
N SER A 20 35.05 -5.32 -12.04
CA SER A 20 34.48 -6.29 -12.97
C SER A 20 33.52 -5.64 -13.98
N SER A 21 33.29 -6.29 -15.12
CA SER A 21 32.37 -5.79 -16.15
C SER A 21 30.93 -5.63 -15.65
N GLU A 22 30.50 -6.46 -14.70
CA GLU A 22 29.15 -6.43 -14.13
C GLU A 22 28.97 -5.26 -13.15
N ASP A 23 29.96 -5.03 -12.29
CA ASP A 23 29.97 -3.86 -11.39
C ASP A 23 30.01 -2.55 -12.17
N ARG A 24 30.81 -2.51 -13.26
CA ARG A 24 30.89 -1.37 -14.16
C ARG A 24 29.54 -1.06 -14.80
N LEU A 25 28.82 -2.08 -15.27
CA LEU A 25 27.50 -1.92 -15.88
C LEU A 25 26.49 -1.38 -14.86
N THR A 26 26.47 -1.96 -13.66
CA THR A 26 25.55 -1.58 -12.57
C THR A 26 25.78 -0.13 -12.16
N LEU A 27 27.02 0.25 -11.88
CA LEU A 27 27.37 1.62 -11.49
C LEU A 27 27.06 2.63 -12.60
N THR A 28 27.29 2.27 -13.86
CA THR A 28 26.94 3.13 -15.01
C THR A 28 25.43 3.34 -15.11
N GLN A 29 24.63 2.30 -14.87
CA GLN A 29 23.17 2.41 -14.85
C GLN A 29 22.70 3.32 -13.72
N GLU A 30 23.23 3.14 -12.51
CA GLU A 30 22.91 3.99 -11.35
C GLU A 30 23.23 5.47 -11.63
N LEU A 31 24.44 5.76 -12.11
CA LEU A 31 24.87 7.12 -12.45
C LEU A 31 24.02 7.73 -13.57
N SER A 32 23.56 6.94 -14.54
CA SER A 32 22.69 7.44 -15.63
C SER A 32 21.31 7.91 -15.14
N THR A 33 20.89 7.49 -13.95
CA THR A 33 19.65 7.99 -13.34
C THR A 33 19.79 9.42 -12.84
N LEU A 34 21.03 9.90 -12.64
CA LEU A 34 21.35 11.19 -12.03
C LEU A 34 21.38 12.37 -13.02
N TYR A 35 21.21 12.11 -14.32
CA TYR A 35 21.13 13.16 -15.34
C TYR A 35 20.03 14.18 -15.00
N LYS A 36 20.41 15.45 -14.84
CA LYS A 36 19.47 16.56 -14.62
C LYS A 36 18.74 16.96 -15.89
N GLN A 37 19.40 16.82 -17.03
CA GLN A 37 18.82 17.05 -18.34
C GLN A 37 18.92 15.76 -19.16
N LYS A 38 17.85 15.38 -19.87
CA LYS A 38 17.83 14.21 -20.74
C LYS A 38 17.49 14.66 -22.16
N PRO A 39 18.08 14.03 -23.19
CA PRO A 39 17.70 14.32 -24.57
C PRO A 39 16.22 13.97 -24.79
N ASN A 40 15.60 14.66 -25.76
CA ASN A 40 14.26 14.32 -26.21
C ASN A 40 14.20 12.87 -26.68
N ARG A 41 13.05 12.22 -26.46
CA ARG A 41 12.86 10.85 -26.95
C ARG A 41 12.58 10.89 -28.45
N ASN A 42 13.04 9.88 -29.19
CA ASN A 42 12.64 9.74 -30.58
C ASN A 42 11.21 9.20 -30.68
N TYR A 43 10.44 9.69 -31.65
CA TYR A 43 9.21 9.05 -32.08
C TYR A 43 9.52 8.11 -33.26
N LEU A 44 8.89 6.93 -33.25
CA LEU A 44 8.98 5.83 -34.22
C LEU A 44 10.02 6.03 -35.34
N PHE A 45 11.15 5.35 -35.18
CA PHE A 45 12.33 5.27 -36.04
C PHE A 45 13.12 6.58 -36.32
N PHE A 46 12.52 7.70 -36.75
CA PHE A 46 13.32 8.84 -37.25
C PHE A 46 12.80 10.27 -37.01
N ILE A 47 11.64 10.47 -36.37
CA ILE A 47 11.13 11.83 -36.14
C ILE A 47 11.39 12.23 -34.68
N ASP A 48 12.23 13.25 -34.51
CA ASP A 48 12.53 13.83 -33.21
C ASP A 48 11.28 14.50 -32.62
N ARG A 49 10.99 14.28 -31.33
CA ARG A 49 9.72 14.74 -30.72
C ARG A 49 9.60 16.26 -30.62
N GLU A 50 10.72 16.97 -30.57
CA GLU A 50 10.78 18.44 -30.63
C GLU A 50 10.31 18.99 -31.98
N TRP A 51 10.36 18.19 -33.06
CA TRP A 51 9.77 18.58 -34.33
C TRP A 51 8.27 18.80 -34.22
N PHE A 52 7.56 17.90 -33.52
CA PHE A 52 6.12 18.06 -33.27
C PHE A 52 5.83 19.32 -32.44
N TYR A 53 6.70 19.64 -31.48
CA TYR A 53 6.59 20.87 -30.69
C TYR A 53 6.68 22.12 -31.55
N TYR A 54 7.71 22.23 -32.40
CA TYR A 54 7.84 23.36 -33.32
C TYR A 54 6.72 23.39 -34.37
N TYR A 55 6.33 22.23 -34.91
CA TYR A 55 5.24 22.09 -35.89
C TYR A 55 3.90 22.60 -35.34
N LEU A 56 3.57 22.23 -34.10
CA LEU A 56 2.34 22.63 -33.41
C LEU A 56 2.36 24.10 -33.01
N ASN A 57 3.50 24.62 -32.52
CA ASN A 57 3.64 26.02 -32.12
C ASN A 57 3.55 26.98 -33.31
N ALA A 58 4.16 26.63 -34.45
CA ALA A 58 4.04 27.41 -35.70
C ALA A 58 2.60 27.44 -36.25
N ARG A 59 1.71 26.56 -35.79
CA ARG A 59 0.33 26.40 -36.25
C ARG A 59 -0.69 26.49 -35.11
N LYS A 60 -0.37 27.26 -34.05
CA LYS A 60 -1.19 27.36 -32.83
C LYS A 60 -2.67 27.64 -33.12
N ASN A 61 -2.96 28.44 -34.16
CA ASN A 61 -4.31 28.87 -34.54
C ASN A 61 -4.92 28.11 -35.73
N LYS A 62 -4.26 27.06 -36.27
CA LYS A 62 -4.80 26.27 -37.39
C LYS A 62 -5.48 24.98 -36.90
N LYS A 63 -6.54 24.55 -37.58
CA LYS A 63 -7.24 23.29 -37.33
C LYS A 63 -6.43 22.13 -37.92
N ILE A 64 -5.94 21.23 -37.06
CA ILE A 64 -5.13 20.05 -37.44
C ILE A 64 -5.90 18.80 -37.01
N TRP A 65 -6.26 17.93 -37.97
CA TRP A 65 -7.09 16.74 -37.74
C TRP A 65 -6.51 15.79 -36.67
N LEU A 66 -5.18 15.65 -36.58
CA LEU A 66 -4.49 14.82 -35.57
C LEU A 66 -3.87 15.59 -34.40
N ARG A 67 -4.33 16.82 -34.10
CA ARG A 67 -3.68 17.69 -33.10
C ARG A 67 -3.46 17.02 -31.75
N LYS A 68 -4.46 16.31 -31.22
CA LYS A 68 -4.38 15.60 -29.93
C LYS A 68 -3.33 14.48 -29.94
N THR A 69 -3.20 13.77 -31.06
CA THR A 69 -2.20 12.70 -31.23
C THR A 69 -0.79 13.28 -31.31
N LEU A 70 -0.60 14.36 -32.08
CA LEU A 70 0.70 15.04 -32.20
C LEU A 70 1.12 15.70 -30.87
N GLN A 71 0.18 16.27 -30.12
CA GLN A 71 0.45 16.82 -28.78
C GLN A 71 0.96 15.76 -27.81
N LYS A 72 0.41 14.53 -27.86
CA LYS A 72 0.90 13.41 -27.05
C LYS A 72 2.32 12.96 -27.41
N GLN A 73 2.78 13.26 -28.63
CA GLN A 73 4.13 12.93 -29.10
C GLN A 73 5.07 14.16 -29.09
N SER A 74 4.59 15.31 -28.66
CA SER A 74 5.36 16.56 -28.63
C SER A 74 6.10 16.69 -27.31
N GLU A 75 7.41 16.90 -27.37
CA GLU A 75 8.23 17.26 -26.22
C GLU A 75 8.90 18.61 -26.48
N PRO A 76 8.97 19.53 -25.49
CA PRO A 76 9.73 20.76 -25.67
C PRO A 76 11.21 20.43 -25.92
N PRO A 77 11.90 21.20 -26.77
CA PRO A 77 13.30 20.95 -27.11
C PRO A 77 14.18 20.99 -25.86
N ALA A 78 15.00 19.96 -25.68
CA ALA A 78 16.03 19.89 -24.64
C ALA A 78 17.22 20.77 -25.04
N ILE A 79 17.08 22.08 -24.85
CA ILE A 79 18.15 23.04 -25.11
C ILE A 79 19.25 22.83 -24.08
N LEU A 80 20.48 22.60 -24.54
CA LEU A 80 21.64 22.34 -23.69
C LEU A 80 21.80 23.42 -22.63
N ASP A 81 21.81 23.00 -21.36
CA ASP A 81 22.01 23.88 -20.22
C ASP A 81 23.27 23.47 -19.45
N THR A 82 24.28 24.34 -19.46
CA THR A 82 25.57 24.08 -18.82
C THR A 82 25.47 23.99 -17.30
N LEU A 83 24.52 24.69 -16.66
CA LEU A 83 24.29 24.59 -15.22
C LEU A 83 23.72 23.22 -14.85
N LEU A 84 22.85 22.65 -15.69
CA LEU A 84 22.33 21.29 -15.50
C LEU A 84 23.41 20.22 -15.72
N ILE A 85 24.38 20.47 -16.60
CA ILE A 85 25.55 19.60 -16.77
C ILE A 85 26.40 19.60 -15.49
N GLN A 86 26.73 20.78 -14.95
CA GLN A 86 27.48 20.92 -13.70
C GLN A 86 26.73 20.30 -12.51
N ALA A 87 25.41 20.49 -12.45
CA ALA A 87 24.59 19.86 -11.42
C ALA A 87 24.58 18.32 -11.53
N THR A 88 24.61 17.78 -12.75
CA THR A 88 24.74 16.34 -13.00
C THR A 88 26.10 15.82 -12.54
N GLU A 89 27.18 16.52 -12.87
CA GLU A 89 28.55 16.20 -12.41
C GLU A 89 28.63 16.16 -10.88
N LYS A 90 28.14 17.21 -10.22
CA LYS A 90 28.07 17.28 -8.75
C LYS A 90 27.24 16.16 -8.16
N ASN A 91 26.11 15.81 -8.78
CA ASN A 91 25.28 14.69 -8.34
C ASN A 91 26.00 13.35 -8.43
N MET A 92 26.71 13.09 -9.53
CA MET A 92 27.51 11.87 -9.70
C MET A 92 28.64 11.80 -8.68
N TYR A 93 29.34 12.91 -8.46
CA TYR A 93 30.37 13.02 -7.41
C TYR A 93 29.78 12.68 -6.03
N ASN A 94 28.72 13.38 -5.62
CA ASN A 94 28.08 13.17 -4.32
C ASN A 94 27.54 11.75 -4.15
N TYR A 95 26.96 11.17 -5.22
CA TYR A 95 26.48 9.79 -5.20
C TYR A 95 27.61 8.81 -4.91
N LEU A 96 28.73 8.93 -5.62
CA LEU A 96 29.90 8.06 -5.44
C LEU A 96 30.55 8.29 -4.08
N PHE A 97 30.67 9.55 -3.64
CA PHE A 97 31.15 9.89 -2.30
C PHE A 97 30.31 9.21 -1.22
N ASN A 98 28.98 9.29 -1.32
CA ASN A 98 28.06 8.62 -0.42
C ASN A 98 28.12 7.09 -0.53
N LYS A 99 28.62 6.54 -1.64
CA LYS A 99 28.88 5.10 -1.83
C LYS A 99 30.28 4.67 -1.35
N GLY A 100 31.00 5.53 -0.64
CA GLY A 100 32.31 5.21 -0.06
C GLY A 100 33.48 5.35 -1.05
N TYR A 101 33.30 6.08 -2.15
CA TYR A 101 34.40 6.48 -3.03
C TYR A 101 34.84 7.90 -2.66
N PHE A 102 35.89 8.05 -1.85
CA PHE A 102 36.32 9.39 -1.41
C PHE A 102 37.21 10.12 -2.40
N ASN A 103 37.88 9.39 -3.29
CA ASN A 103 38.81 9.93 -4.28
C ASN A 103 38.19 9.99 -5.68
N VAL A 104 36.98 10.54 -5.77
CA VAL A 104 36.21 10.61 -7.03
C VAL A 104 36.63 11.82 -7.85
N LYS A 105 36.84 11.62 -9.15
CA LYS A 105 36.87 12.71 -10.12
C LYS A 105 35.72 12.53 -11.09
N VAL A 106 34.93 13.58 -11.27
CA VAL A 106 33.92 13.66 -12.33
C VAL A 106 34.25 14.90 -13.14
N SER A 107 34.25 14.76 -14.46
CA SER A 107 34.40 15.88 -15.39
C SER A 107 33.48 15.67 -16.57
N ASN A 108 33.22 16.73 -17.32
CA ASN A 108 32.37 16.66 -18.50
C ASN A 108 33.10 17.19 -19.74
N THR A 109 32.71 16.71 -20.90
CA THR A 109 33.13 17.23 -22.20
C THR A 109 31.91 17.35 -23.09
N VAL A 110 31.73 18.53 -23.69
CA VAL A 110 30.62 18.81 -24.61
C VAL A 110 31.15 18.84 -26.03
N LYS A 111 30.62 18.00 -26.91
CA LYS A 111 30.93 18.00 -28.33
C LYS A 111 29.70 18.44 -29.12
N THR A 112 29.82 19.55 -29.85
CA THR A 112 28.73 20.11 -30.64
C THR A 112 28.95 19.91 -32.12
N LYS A 113 27.94 19.38 -32.83
CA LYS A 113 27.92 19.23 -34.30
C LYS A 113 26.52 19.56 -34.81
N LYS A 114 26.41 20.44 -35.82
CA LYS A 114 25.13 20.82 -36.46
C LYS A 114 24.01 21.17 -35.44
N LYS A 115 24.31 22.04 -34.45
CA LYS A 115 23.39 22.43 -33.35
C LYS A 115 22.88 21.28 -32.47
N ARG A 116 23.58 20.14 -32.45
CA ARG A 116 23.36 19.06 -31.51
C ARG A 116 24.60 18.87 -30.65
N ALA A 117 24.41 18.74 -29.34
CA ALA A 117 25.47 18.51 -28.37
C ALA A 117 25.39 17.11 -27.78
N ASN A 118 26.54 16.44 -27.74
CA ASN A 118 26.74 15.21 -26.99
C ASN A 118 27.56 15.54 -25.75
N VAL A 119 27.03 15.24 -24.58
CA VAL A 119 27.70 15.46 -23.29
C VAL A 119 28.26 14.13 -22.82
N GLN A 120 29.58 14.06 -22.67
CA GLN A 120 30.29 12.92 -22.11
C GLN A 120 30.73 13.26 -20.69
N TYR A 121 30.28 12.47 -19.71
CA TYR A 121 30.71 12.54 -18.31
C TYR A 121 31.80 11.51 -18.09
N LEU A 122 33.03 11.96 -17.85
CA LEU A 122 34.14 11.11 -17.46
C LEU A 122 34.11 10.95 -15.94
N VAL A 123 33.91 9.72 -15.48
CA VAL A 123 33.76 9.37 -14.06
C VAL A 123 34.90 8.44 -13.64
N GLU A 124 35.67 8.84 -12.63
CA GLU A 124 36.81 8.11 -12.10
C GLU A 124 36.65 7.92 -10.58
N PRO A 125 35.96 6.87 -10.09
CA PRO A 125 35.67 6.69 -8.67
C PRO A 125 36.88 6.32 -7.81
N LYS A 126 37.97 5.83 -8.43
CA LYS A 126 39.11 5.19 -7.75
C LYS A 126 38.64 4.03 -6.84
N ASN A 127 39.33 3.80 -5.71
CA ASN A 127 39.02 2.70 -4.81
C ASN A 127 37.83 3.03 -3.91
N ARG A 128 37.02 2.00 -3.64
CA ARG A 128 35.95 2.05 -2.66
C ARG A 128 36.50 1.72 -1.28
N TYR A 129 36.03 2.44 -0.26
CA TYR A 129 36.35 2.17 1.13
C TYR A 129 35.42 1.12 1.72
N TYR A 130 35.96 0.29 2.62
CA TYR A 130 35.25 -0.77 3.32
C TYR A 130 35.36 -0.57 4.83
N VAL A 131 34.31 -0.97 5.55
CA VAL A 131 34.29 -0.93 7.02
C VAL A 131 35.32 -1.93 7.54
N LYS A 132 36.24 -1.50 8.40
CA LYS A 132 37.24 -2.37 9.04
C LYS A 132 36.76 -2.83 10.41
N SER A 133 36.41 -1.88 11.25
CA SER A 133 35.76 -2.12 12.54
C SER A 133 34.70 -1.07 12.82
N LEU A 134 33.80 -1.39 13.74
CA LEU A 134 32.79 -0.50 14.26
C LEU A 134 32.99 -0.38 15.77
N VAL A 135 33.18 0.84 16.25
CA VAL A 135 33.24 1.16 17.67
C VAL A 135 32.09 2.08 18.01
N VAL A 136 31.34 1.75 19.06
CA VAL A 136 30.26 2.61 19.58
C VAL A 136 30.69 3.14 20.95
N SER A 137 30.59 4.45 21.14
CA SER A 137 30.89 5.14 22.38
C SER A 137 29.72 6.03 22.82
N ALA A 138 29.53 6.16 24.12
CA ALA A 138 28.60 7.10 24.74
C ALA A 138 29.01 7.33 26.20
N ASP A 139 28.80 8.54 26.72
CA ASP A 139 29.03 8.84 28.15
C ASP A 139 27.96 8.18 29.04
N ASP A 140 26.73 8.04 28.54
CA ASP A 140 25.66 7.28 29.20
C ASP A 140 25.93 5.77 29.10
N THR A 141 26.47 5.20 30.17
CA THR A 141 26.86 3.77 30.24
C THR A 141 25.67 2.82 30.12
N ASN A 142 24.48 3.20 30.60
CA ASN A 142 23.28 2.37 30.51
C ASN A 142 22.78 2.29 29.07
N LEU A 143 22.75 3.45 28.39
CA LEU A 143 22.44 3.52 26.96
C LEU A 143 23.47 2.75 26.14
N LEU A 144 24.76 2.95 26.43
CA LEU A 144 25.86 2.27 25.75
C LEU A 144 25.72 0.75 25.83
N ALA A 145 25.48 0.22 27.04
CA ALA A 145 25.31 -1.22 27.25
C ALA A 145 24.14 -1.78 26.42
N LEU A 146 23.02 -1.06 26.34
CA LEU A 146 21.88 -1.46 25.51
C LEU A 146 22.24 -1.47 24.02
N VAL A 147 22.88 -0.42 23.50
CA VAL A 147 23.28 -0.36 22.08
C VAL A 147 24.27 -1.48 21.75
N GLN A 148 25.29 -1.67 22.60
CA GLN A 148 26.30 -2.71 22.44
C GLN A 148 25.70 -4.12 22.47
N SER A 149 24.68 -4.37 23.29
CA SER A 149 23.98 -5.66 23.31
C SER A 149 23.32 -6.06 21.98
N THR A 150 23.16 -5.10 21.06
CA THR A 150 22.58 -5.31 19.72
C THR A 150 23.60 -5.10 18.58
N ILE A 151 24.89 -5.04 18.89
CA ILE A 151 25.93 -4.69 17.91
C ILE A 151 26.00 -5.68 16.74
N ASP A 152 25.70 -6.96 16.99
CA ASP A 152 25.66 -8.01 15.96
C ASP A 152 24.57 -7.78 14.88
N GLN A 153 23.55 -6.97 15.22
CA GLN A 153 22.48 -6.57 14.31
C GLN A 153 22.84 -5.33 13.50
N SER A 154 24.01 -4.73 13.71
CA SER A 154 24.45 -3.54 13.00
C SER A 154 24.45 -3.75 11.49
N LEU A 155 24.03 -2.71 10.78
CA LEU A 155 24.08 -2.66 9.32
C LEU A 155 25.51 -2.35 8.81
N LEU A 156 26.39 -1.83 9.67
CA LEU A 156 27.78 -1.48 9.36
C LEU A 156 28.71 -2.64 9.74
N LYS A 157 28.74 -3.66 8.88
CA LYS A 157 29.52 -4.88 9.14
C LYS A 157 30.96 -4.74 8.68
N PRO A 158 31.96 -5.24 9.44
CA PRO A 158 33.33 -5.39 8.94
C PRO A 158 33.38 -6.09 7.58
N GLY A 159 34.19 -5.58 6.66
CA GLY A 159 34.31 -6.04 5.28
C GLY A 159 33.19 -5.57 4.34
N SER A 160 32.12 -4.96 4.85
CA SER A 160 31.07 -4.39 3.99
C SER A 160 31.52 -3.06 3.37
N PRO A 161 31.02 -2.70 2.17
CA PRO A 161 31.36 -1.42 1.57
C PRO A 161 30.80 -0.26 2.39
N LEU A 162 31.60 0.79 2.56
CA LEU A 162 31.14 2.00 3.22
C LEU A 162 30.04 2.67 2.38
N ASP A 163 28.92 3.00 3.00
CA ASP A 163 27.78 3.66 2.35
C ASP A 163 27.06 4.55 3.37
N PHE A 164 26.95 5.83 3.05
CA PHE A 164 26.33 6.83 3.92
C PHE A 164 24.84 6.52 4.18
N ASN A 165 24.13 5.88 3.24
CA ASN A 165 22.74 5.49 3.46
C ASN A 165 22.63 4.33 4.46
N VAL A 166 23.62 3.42 4.45
CA VAL A 166 23.71 2.35 5.44
C VAL A 166 24.01 2.94 6.82
N PHE A 167 24.90 3.93 6.89
CA PHE A 167 25.15 4.69 8.12
C PHE A 167 23.87 5.39 8.65
N GLN A 168 23.11 6.09 7.80
CA GLN A 168 21.83 6.69 8.21
C GLN A 168 20.79 5.66 8.65
N SER A 169 20.78 4.49 8.01
CA SER A 169 19.93 3.37 8.43
C SER A 169 20.37 2.82 9.79
N GLU A 170 21.67 2.78 10.07
CA GLU A 170 22.20 2.38 11.38
C GLU A 170 21.84 3.39 12.48
N LYS A 171 21.92 4.70 12.20
CA LYS A 171 21.41 5.74 13.11
C LYS A 171 19.93 5.51 13.42
N SER A 172 19.14 5.22 12.39
CA SER A 172 17.70 4.97 12.55
C SER A 172 17.43 3.72 13.39
N ARG A 173 18.18 2.64 13.17
CA ARG A 173 18.11 1.39 13.95
C ARG A 173 18.41 1.64 15.43
N ILE A 174 19.48 2.37 15.74
CA ILE A 174 19.86 2.71 17.12
C ILE A 174 18.79 3.61 17.75
N SER A 175 18.30 4.63 17.03
CA SER A 175 17.21 5.47 17.53
C SER A 175 15.94 4.69 17.82
N GLU A 176 15.55 3.76 16.94
CA GLU A 176 14.38 2.90 17.14
C GLU A 176 14.57 1.97 18.34
N LEU A 177 15.75 1.36 18.49
CA LEU A 177 16.09 0.57 19.67
C LEU A 177 15.87 1.37 20.96
N LEU A 178 16.40 2.58 21.03
CA LEU A 178 16.31 3.43 22.23
C LEU A 178 14.88 3.91 22.49
N LEU A 179 14.17 4.35 21.47
CA LEU A 179 12.75 4.73 21.58
C LEU A 179 11.86 3.56 22.01
N ASN A 180 12.23 2.32 21.70
CA ASN A 180 11.52 1.12 22.16
C ASN A 180 11.93 0.66 23.58
N HIS A 181 12.92 1.31 24.21
CA HIS A 181 13.45 0.94 25.52
C HIS A 181 13.38 2.08 26.55
N GLY A 182 12.40 2.97 26.40
CA GLY A 182 12.10 4.01 27.38
C GLY A 182 12.69 5.38 27.10
N TYR A 183 13.57 5.53 26.11
CA TYR A 183 14.23 6.82 25.82
C TYR A 183 13.37 7.72 24.93
N ALA A 184 12.22 8.16 25.43
CA ALA A 184 11.18 8.86 24.65
C ALA A 184 11.63 10.18 24.00
N GLU A 185 12.62 10.87 24.57
CA GLU A 185 13.20 12.10 24.01
C GLU A 185 14.38 11.86 23.07
N PHE A 186 14.78 10.60 22.81
CA PHE A 186 15.94 10.32 21.99
C PHE A 186 15.72 10.75 20.53
N ASN A 187 16.70 11.48 20.00
CA ASN A 187 16.70 11.96 18.62
C ASN A 187 17.97 11.48 17.88
N PRO A 188 17.87 11.05 16.61
CA PRO A 188 19.03 10.65 15.80
C PRO A 188 20.15 11.70 15.70
N VAL A 189 19.89 12.97 16.00
CA VAL A 189 20.89 14.05 16.03
C VAL A 189 21.95 13.82 17.12
N TYR A 190 21.63 13.09 18.19
CA TYR A 190 22.59 12.77 19.26
C TYR A 190 23.63 11.74 18.83
N ILE A 191 23.39 11.01 17.74
CA ILE A 191 24.42 10.17 17.13
C ILE A 191 25.22 11.08 16.19
N GLN A 192 26.49 11.30 16.51
CA GLN A 192 27.36 12.18 15.74
C GLN A 192 27.51 11.70 14.29
N ASN A 193 27.93 12.62 13.41
CA ASN A 193 28.23 12.26 12.03
C ASN A 193 29.39 11.27 11.97
N LEU A 194 29.44 10.51 10.87
CA LEU A 194 30.43 9.47 10.65
C LEU A 194 31.84 10.06 10.81
N ASP A 195 32.54 9.61 11.85
CA ASP A 195 33.98 9.84 12.02
C ASP A 195 34.71 8.59 11.54
N ILE A 196 35.69 8.80 10.65
CA ILE A 196 36.46 7.74 10.00
C ILE A 196 37.95 8.01 10.12
N ASP A 197 38.68 7.01 10.60
CA ASP A 197 40.11 6.93 10.36
C ASP A 197 40.36 6.02 9.15
N THR A 198 41.09 6.52 8.17
CA THR A 198 41.33 5.81 6.91
C THR A 198 42.77 5.36 6.80
N MET A 199 42.99 4.04 6.78
CA MET A 199 44.26 3.43 6.39
C MET A 199 44.05 2.55 5.16
N GLY A 200 44.69 2.92 4.04
CA GLY A 200 44.46 2.26 2.76
C GLY A 200 43.03 2.48 2.25
N ASN A 201 42.33 1.38 1.90
CA ASN A 201 40.92 1.40 1.46
C ASN A 201 39.96 0.92 2.57
N PHE A 202 40.40 1.01 3.82
CA PHE A 202 39.66 0.57 5.00
C PHE A 202 39.39 1.75 5.91
N ALA A 203 38.20 1.79 6.52
CA ALA A 203 37.78 2.82 7.45
C ALA A 203 37.39 2.21 8.80
N ASP A 204 38.01 2.70 9.87
CA ASP A 204 37.57 2.43 11.24
C ASP A 204 36.42 3.39 11.56
N VAL A 205 35.22 2.85 11.81
CA VAL A 205 33.99 3.64 11.98
C VAL A 205 33.71 3.86 13.46
N ASN A 206 33.67 5.12 13.88
CA ASN A 206 33.34 5.51 15.24
C ASN A 206 31.93 6.13 15.31
N LEU A 207 31.04 5.48 16.06
CA LEU A 207 29.70 5.96 16.37
C LEU A 207 29.68 6.53 17.79
N ASN A 208 29.78 7.85 17.90
CA ASN A 208 29.68 8.52 19.18
C ASN A 208 28.25 9.04 19.43
N ILE A 209 27.67 8.66 20.57
CA ILE A 209 26.35 9.12 21.02
C ILE A 209 26.55 10.13 22.14
N ILE A 210 26.21 11.40 21.86
CA ILE A 210 26.34 12.48 22.83
C ILE A 210 25.08 12.62 23.69
N ASN A 211 25.26 13.13 24.90
CA ASN A 211 24.15 13.48 25.76
C ASN A 211 23.46 14.79 25.32
N PRO A 212 22.19 15.01 25.69
CA PRO A 212 21.56 16.29 25.51
C PRO A 212 22.31 17.38 26.28
N GLU A 213 22.20 18.63 25.80
CA GLU A 213 22.83 19.77 26.46
C GLU A 213 22.44 19.86 27.94
N ASN A 214 23.42 20.10 28.81
CA ASN A 214 23.27 20.18 30.27
C ASN A 214 22.72 18.90 30.94
N LYS A 215 22.78 17.73 30.27
CA LYS A 215 22.43 16.43 30.87
C LYS A 215 23.65 15.49 30.86
N THR A 216 23.76 14.66 31.88
CA THR A 216 24.82 13.63 32.01
C THR A 216 24.41 12.28 31.44
N GLU A 217 23.15 12.11 31.06
CA GLU A 217 22.59 10.87 30.54
C GLU A 217 21.30 11.12 29.74
N HIS A 218 20.86 10.11 29.00
CA HIS A 218 19.54 10.07 28.38
C HIS A 218 18.54 9.44 29.36
N LYS A 219 17.49 10.18 29.71
CA LYS A 219 16.50 9.69 30.68
C LYS A 219 15.60 8.61 30.08
N LYS A 220 15.25 7.61 30.90
CA LYS A 220 14.15 6.68 30.62
C LYS A 220 12.84 7.22 31.18
N TYR A 221 11.77 6.93 30.47
CA TYR A 221 10.44 7.41 30.79
C TYR A 221 9.46 6.26 30.98
N THR A 222 8.54 6.42 31.91
CA THR A 222 7.41 5.49 32.12
C THR A 222 6.09 6.15 31.75
N ILE A 223 5.16 5.38 31.18
CA ILE A 223 3.79 5.83 30.96
C ILE A 223 3.07 5.90 32.30
N GLN A 224 2.50 7.05 32.63
CA GLN A 224 1.76 7.26 33.88
C GLN A 224 0.26 7.15 33.64
N ASN A 225 -0.32 8.06 32.84
CA ASN A 225 -1.74 8.07 32.54
C ASN A 225 -1.98 7.84 31.05
N ILE A 226 -3.03 7.11 30.73
CA ILE A 226 -3.54 6.96 29.37
C ILE A 226 -4.99 7.41 29.38
N GLN A 227 -5.32 8.34 28.50
CA GLN A 227 -6.69 8.77 28.27
C GLN A 227 -7.08 8.63 26.80
N ILE A 228 -8.32 8.24 26.58
CA ILE A 228 -8.93 8.12 25.26
C ILE A 228 -10.08 9.12 25.18
N LEU A 229 -10.01 10.02 24.21
CA LEU A 229 -11.04 10.99 23.89
C LEU A 229 -11.77 10.49 22.64
N ASN A 230 -12.95 9.93 22.85
CA ASN A 230 -13.78 9.41 21.76
C ASN A 230 -14.70 10.50 21.21
N ASP A 231 -15.00 10.45 19.92
CA ASP A 231 -15.76 11.51 19.23
C ASP A 231 -15.13 12.90 19.37
N TYR A 232 -13.79 12.94 19.20
CA TYR A 232 -12.99 14.14 19.37
C TYR A 232 -13.06 15.07 18.16
N TYR A 233 -13.49 16.30 18.42
CA TYR A 233 -13.41 17.45 17.50
C TYR A 233 -12.77 18.62 18.24
N PRO A 234 -11.67 19.21 17.75
CA PRO A 234 -10.91 20.24 18.48
C PRO A 234 -11.73 21.47 18.90
N VAL A 235 -12.74 21.81 18.12
CA VAL A 235 -13.67 22.91 18.42
C VAL A 235 -14.88 22.29 19.10
N ASN A 236 -15.04 22.50 20.42
CA ASN A 236 -16.17 22.06 21.26
C ASN A 236 -16.16 20.60 21.73
N TYR A 237 -15.01 20.12 22.22
CA TYR A 237 -14.95 18.86 22.94
C TYR A 237 -15.25 19.03 24.43
N GLU A 238 -16.37 18.51 24.89
CA GLU A 238 -16.70 18.38 26.32
C GLU A 238 -17.11 16.93 26.59
N ALA A 239 -16.31 16.24 27.41
CA ALA A 239 -16.65 14.90 27.87
C ALA A 239 -17.76 15.00 28.92
N ILE A 240 -18.80 14.20 28.75
CA ILE A 240 -19.94 14.15 29.67
C ILE A 240 -19.79 12.94 30.61
N ASN A 241 -19.09 11.90 30.15
CA ASN A 241 -18.82 10.68 30.92
C ASN A 241 -17.32 10.40 30.98
N ALA A 242 -16.84 10.04 32.17
CA ALA A 242 -15.49 9.55 32.41
C ALA A 242 -15.57 8.13 32.99
N THR A 243 -14.98 7.16 32.29
CA THR A 243 -15.00 5.74 32.71
C THR A 243 -13.59 5.19 32.75
N LEU A 244 -13.19 4.60 33.87
CA LEU A 244 -11.94 3.85 33.95
C LEU A 244 -12.18 2.40 33.50
N TYR A 245 -11.43 1.94 32.50
CA TYR A 245 -11.48 0.55 32.01
C TYR A 245 -10.07 0.09 31.65
N ASP A 246 -9.63 -1.05 32.18
CA ASP A 246 -8.28 -1.61 31.95
C ASP A 246 -7.15 -0.58 32.20
N SER A 247 -7.26 0.17 33.31
CA SER A 247 -6.33 1.26 33.68
C SER A 247 -6.23 2.41 32.67
N ILE A 248 -7.17 2.51 31.72
CA ILE A 248 -7.26 3.59 30.75
C ILE A 248 -8.51 4.42 31.03
N LEU A 249 -8.35 5.75 31.03
CA LEU A 249 -9.46 6.69 31.23
C LEU A 249 -10.15 6.95 29.89
N PHE A 250 -11.41 6.58 29.78
CA PHE A 250 -12.26 6.90 28.64
C PHE A 250 -13.07 8.14 28.93
N LEU A 251 -12.91 9.14 28.08
CA LEU A 251 -13.66 10.38 28.09
C LEU A 251 -14.61 10.32 26.90
N ASP A 252 -15.90 10.14 27.18
CA ASP A 252 -16.93 9.98 26.16
C ASP A 252 -17.91 11.16 26.15
N ARG A 253 -18.40 11.48 24.95
CA ARG A 253 -19.52 12.42 24.74
C ARG A 253 -20.82 11.65 24.63
N ASN A 254 -21.94 12.32 24.88
CA ASN A 254 -23.24 11.79 24.49
C ASN A 254 -23.37 11.88 22.96
N SER A 255 -23.08 10.77 22.27
CA SER A 255 -22.90 10.76 20.82
C SER A 255 -23.37 9.44 20.21
N PRO A 256 -23.98 9.47 19.00
CA PRO A 256 -24.33 8.25 18.27
C PRO A 256 -23.10 7.44 17.83
N PHE A 257 -21.89 7.97 17.97
CA PHE A 257 -20.63 7.30 17.62
C PHE A 257 -20.03 6.49 18.78
N TYR A 258 -20.81 6.18 19.81
CA TYR A 258 -20.35 5.36 20.93
C TYR A 258 -19.76 4.02 20.48
N ILE A 259 -18.63 3.63 21.05
CA ILE A 259 -18.00 2.33 20.84
C ILE A 259 -17.59 1.78 22.20
N ARG A 260 -17.74 0.48 22.41
CA ARG A 260 -17.40 -0.15 23.70
C ARG A 260 -15.93 0.06 24.03
N ASN A 261 -15.64 0.47 25.27
CA ASN A 261 -14.28 0.71 25.76
C ASN A 261 -13.37 -0.51 25.59
N SER A 262 -13.90 -1.72 25.79
CA SER A 262 -13.18 -2.98 25.60
C SER A 262 -12.64 -3.17 24.18
N VAL A 263 -13.28 -2.59 23.18
CA VAL A 263 -12.89 -2.67 21.77
C VAL A 263 -11.68 -1.77 21.51
N ILE A 264 -11.60 -0.59 22.12
CA ILE A 264 -10.43 0.28 21.96
C ILE A 264 -9.30 -0.18 22.89
N ALA A 265 -9.59 -0.50 24.17
CA ALA A 265 -8.59 -0.87 25.17
C ALA A 265 -7.69 -2.05 24.75
N LYS A 266 -8.28 -3.08 24.12
CA LYS A 266 -7.52 -4.24 23.60
C LYS A 266 -6.57 -3.91 22.44
N ARG A 267 -6.67 -2.70 21.89
CA ARG A 267 -5.85 -2.20 20.79
C ARG A 267 -4.77 -1.24 21.27
N ILE A 268 -4.83 -0.76 22.50
CA ILE A 268 -3.75 0.03 23.09
C ILE A 268 -2.68 -0.94 23.59
N GLY A 269 -1.43 -0.78 23.13
CA GLY A 269 -0.28 -1.54 23.59
C GLY A 269 0.32 -1.00 24.89
N ALA A 270 0.42 0.33 25.00
CA ALA A 270 0.98 1.00 26.17
C ALA A 270 0.13 0.75 27.42
N ARG A 271 0.78 0.66 28.60
CA ARG A 271 0.11 0.52 29.89
C ARG A 271 0.75 1.40 30.97
N PRO A 272 -0.04 1.96 31.90
CA PRO A 272 0.50 2.66 33.06
C PRO A 272 1.56 1.84 33.82
N GLY A 273 2.61 2.51 34.27
CA GLY A 273 3.75 1.94 34.99
C GLY A 273 4.78 1.20 34.12
N LYS A 274 4.54 1.04 32.81
CA LYS A 274 5.52 0.45 31.89
C LYS A 274 6.44 1.51 31.29
N LEU A 275 7.65 1.10 30.92
CA LEU A 275 8.56 1.96 30.16
C LEU A 275 7.90 2.38 28.83
N TYR A 276 8.19 3.59 28.39
CA TYR A 276 7.80 4.05 27.07
C TYR A 276 8.36 3.11 26.00
N ASN A 277 7.51 2.71 25.08
CA ASN A 277 7.89 1.94 23.91
C ASN A 277 7.17 2.50 22.70
N LYS A 278 7.94 2.99 21.73
CA LYS A 278 7.39 3.56 20.49
C LYS A 278 6.62 2.50 19.67
N SER A 279 7.05 1.24 19.66
CA SER A 279 6.34 0.18 18.92
C SER A 279 4.92 0.00 19.43
N ASP A 280 4.69 0.13 20.74
CA ASP A 280 3.35 0.00 21.33
C ASP A 280 2.41 1.10 20.81
N ILE A 281 2.93 2.30 20.58
CA ILE A 281 2.16 3.44 20.04
C ILE A 281 1.83 3.22 18.57
N GLU A 282 2.82 2.82 17.77
CA GLU A 282 2.64 2.56 16.33
C GLU A 282 1.68 1.39 16.10
N GLU A 283 1.80 0.32 16.89
CA GLU A 283 0.89 -0.82 16.83
C GLU A 283 -0.52 -0.44 17.28
N SER A 284 -0.64 0.40 18.32
CA SER A 284 -1.95 0.92 18.76
C SER A 284 -2.65 1.69 17.67
N TYR A 285 -1.93 2.60 17.00
CA TYR A 285 -2.43 3.34 15.86
C TYR A 285 -2.92 2.40 14.76
N ALA A 286 -2.09 1.43 14.36
CA ALA A 286 -2.43 0.48 13.31
C ALA A 286 -3.66 -0.38 13.66
N LYS A 287 -3.73 -0.90 14.89
CA LYS A 287 -4.85 -1.71 15.39
C LYS A 287 -6.16 -0.92 15.45
N ILE A 288 -6.13 0.34 15.86
CA ILE A 288 -7.30 1.23 15.88
C ILE A 288 -7.72 1.60 14.45
N ALA A 289 -6.77 1.98 13.59
CA ALA A 289 -7.06 2.31 12.19
C ALA A 289 -7.74 1.14 11.45
N LYS A 290 -7.32 -0.08 11.75
CA LYS A 290 -7.88 -1.31 11.17
C LYS A 290 -9.37 -1.54 11.49
N LEU A 291 -9.91 -0.93 12.55
CA LEU A 291 -11.35 -0.95 12.82
C LEU A 291 -12.16 -0.36 11.66
N GLY A 292 -11.60 0.62 10.93
CA GLY A 292 -12.32 1.35 9.89
C GLY A 292 -13.46 2.23 10.41
N PHE A 293 -13.60 2.37 11.73
CA PHE A 293 -14.58 3.22 12.38
C PHE A 293 -14.09 4.66 12.57
N PHE A 294 -12.78 4.87 12.74
CA PHE A 294 -12.18 6.19 12.96
C PHE A 294 -11.56 6.76 11.69
N LYS A 295 -11.87 8.04 11.41
CA LYS A 295 -11.30 8.81 10.29
C LYS A 295 -9.95 9.39 10.67
N PHE A 296 -9.83 9.93 11.88
CA PHE A 296 -8.60 10.50 12.40
C PHE A 296 -8.28 9.87 13.75
N ILE A 297 -7.01 9.53 13.92
CA ILE A 297 -6.43 8.98 15.14
C ILE A 297 -5.21 9.83 15.40
N ASN A 298 -5.15 10.46 16.57
CA ASN A 298 -3.97 11.18 17.02
C ASN A 298 -3.57 10.61 18.38
N ILE A 299 -2.33 10.15 18.49
CA ILE A 299 -1.79 9.65 19.76
C ILE A 299 -0.68 10.60 20.17
N GLU A 300 -0.98 11.40 21.18
CA GLU A 300 -0.07 12.38 21.73
C GLU A 300 0.54 11.84 23.02
N THR A 301 1.85 12.03 23.17
CA THR A 301 2.58 11.69 24.40
C THR A 301 3.25 12.95 24.91
N LYS A 302 2.94 13.35 26.14
CA LYS A 302 3.45 14.57 26.77
C LYS A 302 4.11 14.24 28.10
N LEU A 303 5.11 15.03 28.49
CA LEU A 303 5.67 14.98 29.84
C LEU A 303 4.59 15.27 30.87
N ASP A 304 4.65 14.53 31.98
CA ASP A 304 3.84 14.83 33.15
C ASP A 304 4.31 16.16 33.78
N SER A 305 3.36 16.99 34.18
CA SER A 305 3.66 18.32 34.74
C SER A 305 4.27 18.25 36.14
N THR A 306 4.10 17.14 36.86
CA THR A 306 4.60 16.97 38.23
C THR A 306 5.91 16.20 38.28
N ASP A 307 6.20 15.36 37.29
CA ASP A 307 7.42 14.56 37.23
C ASP A 307 7.90 14.39 35.78
N ALA A 308 9.04 15.02 35.48
CA ALA A 308 9.67 15.01 34.16
C ALA A 308 10.28 13.65 33.75
N THR A 309 10.06 12.57 34.51
CA THR A 309 10.40 11.18 34.11
C THR A 309 9.17 10.37 33.70
N ARG A 310 7.97 10.97 33.78
CA ARG A 310 6.71 10.32 33.46
C ARG A 310 6.05 10.94 32.24
N LEU A 311 5.29 10.12 31.51
CA LEU A 311 4.59 10.52 30.30
C LEU A 311 3.09 10.25 30.42
N ASN A 312 2.30 11.21 29.99
CA ASN A 312 0.86 11.09 29.83
C ASN A 312 0.52 10.93 28.34
N GLN A 313 -0.26 9.89 28.03
CA GLN A 313 -0.67 9.58 26.67
C GLN A 313 -2.15 9.95 26.47
N SER A 314 -2.41 10.73 25.42
CA SER A 314 -3.77 11.11 25.01
C SER A 314 -4.06 10.59 23.61
N VAL A 315 -5.09 9.78 23.49
CA VAL A 315 -5.54 9.18 22.23
C VAL A 315 -6.83 9.88 21.81
N TYR A 316 -6.74 10.71 20.77
CA TYR A 316 -7.88 11.44 20.22
C TYR A 316 -8.44 10.68 19.02
N LEU A 317 -9.72 10.35 19.07
CA LEU A 317 -10.40 9.52 18.09
C LEU A 317 -11.57 10.29 17.45
N THR A 318 -11.47 10.54 16.15
CA THR A 318 -12.57 11.15 15.38
C THR A 318 -13.24 10.08 14.51
N PRO A 319 -14.52 9.76 14.72
CA PRO A 319 -15.22 8.73 13.97
C PRO A 319 -15.48 9.12 12.51
N HIS A 320 -15.63 8.11 11.65
CA HIS A 320 -16.28 8.25 10.36
C HIS A 320 -17.80 8.45 10.55
N LYS A 321 -18.50 8.86 9.48
CA LYS A 321 -19.96 8.82 9.46
C LYS A 321 -20.44 7.39 9.77
N LEU A 322 -21.38 7.29 10.71
CA LEU A 322 -21.94 6.02 11.17
C LEU A 322 -22.70 5.33 10.05
N TRP A 323 -23.59 6.09 9.40
CA TRP A 323 -24.37 5.67 8.25
C TRP A 323 -23.76 6.20 6.95
N VAL A 324 -23.59 5.32 5.98
CA VAL A 324 -23.11 5.64 4.62
C VAL A 324 -24.13 5.11 3.63
N PHE A 325 -24.55 5.96 2.71
CA PHE A 325 -25.45 5.61 1.61
C PHE A 325 -24.65 5.67 0.32
N ASP A 326 -24.49 4.53 -0.34
CA ASP A 326 -23.82 4.39 -1.62
C ASP A 326 -24.84 3.98 -2.69
N TYR A 327 -24.71 4.50 -3.90
CA TYR A 327 -25.49 4.05 -5.05
C TYR A 327 -24.59 4.02 -6.28
N GLY A 328 -24.93 3.18 -7.25
CA GLY A 328 -24.15 3.07 -8.47
C GLY A 328 -24.91 2.38 -9.58
N THR A 329 -24.33 2.46 -10.78
CA THR A 329 -24.86 1.82 -11.97
C THR A 329 -23.71 1.14 -12.72
N ASP A 330 -23.94 -0.08 -13.17
CA ASP A 330 -22.99 -0.83 -13.98
C ASP A 330 -23.57 -1.10 -15.37
N VAL A 331 -22.67 -1.07 -16.37
CA VAL A 331 -23.01 -1.35 -17.77
C VAL A 331 -22.06 -2.42 -18.28
N SER A 332 -22.60 -3.46 -18.91
CA SER A 332 -21.85 -4.58 -19.45
C SER A 332 -22.28 -4.90 -20.89
N TYR A 333 -21.34 -5.47 -21.66
CA TYR A 333 -21.60 -5.95 -23.02
C TYR A 333 -21.00 -7.34 -23.17
N THR A 334 -21.83 -8.31 -23.54
CA THR A 334 -21.44 -9.72 -23.65
C THR A 334 -21.88 -10.27 -25.01
N THR A 335 -20.95 -10.91 -25.73
CA THR A 335 -21.25 -11.63 -26.97
C THR A 335 -21.34 -13.13 -26.70
N LEU A 336 -22.52 -13.71 -26.87
CA LEU A 336 -22.76 -15.15 -26.76
C LEU A 336 -22.37 -15.83 -28.07
N LYS A 337 -21.15 -16.38 -28.13
CA LYS A 337 -20.60 -17.05 -29.33
C LYS A 337 -21.47 -18.20 -29.87
N THR A 338 -22.17 -18.91 -28.98
CA THR A 338 -23.01 -20.06 -29.32
C THR A 338 -24.32 -19.68 -30.01
N THR A 339 -24.87 -18.49 -29.72
CA THR A 339 -26.14 -18.02 -30.30
C THR A 339 -25.97 -16.83 -31.23
N GLY A 340 -24.76 -16.27 -31.35
CA GLY A 340 -24.48 -15.06 -32.10
C GLY A 340 -25.10 -13.80 -31.51
N GLN A 341 -25.63 -13.87 -30.28
CA GLN A 341 -26.37 -12.77 -29.66
C GLN A 341 -25.42 -11.81 -28.92
N ASN A 342 -25.74 -10.52 -29.04
CA ASN A 342 -25.08 -9.46 -28.29
C ASN A 342 -26.02 -8.97 -27.19
N LEU A 343 -25.59 -9.13 -25.94
CA LEU A 343 -26.33 -8.73 -24.76
C LEU A 343 -25.72 -7.46 -24.17
N PHE A 344 -26.57 -6.50 -23.86
CA PHE A 344 -26.21 -5.29 -23.15
C PHE A 344 -26.87 -5.32 -21.78
N GLY A 345 -26.07 -5.43 -20.73
CA GLY A 345 -26.53 -5.43 -19.35
C GLY A 345 -26.45 -4.03 -18.75
N ILE A 346 -27.52 -3.62 -18.07
CA ILE A 346 -27.53 -2.44 -17.20
C ILE A 346 -28.02 -2.87 -15.82
N SER A 347 -27.30 -2.51 -14.77
CA SER A 347 -27.74 -2.69 -13.39
C SER A 347 -27.54 -1.43 -12.58
N GLY A 348 -28.35 -1.28 -11.53
CA GLY A 348 -28.21 -0.25 -10.53
C GLY A 348 -28.26 -0.87 -9.14
N PHE A 349 -27.55 -0.28 -8.19
CA PHE A 349 -27.58 -0.70 -6.80
C PHE A 349 -27.69 0.48 -5.84
N ILE A 350 -28.21 0.19 -4.66
CA ILE A 350 -28.24 1.04 -3.48
C ILE A 350 -27.68 0.21 -2.33
N ASN A 351 -26.76 0.78 -1.54
CA ASN A 351 -26.17 0.16 -0.36
C ASN A 351 -26.27 1.12 0.83
N LEU A 352 -26.89 0.67 1.92
CA LEU A 352 -26.89 1.37 3.19
C LEU A 352 -25.97 0.64 4.16
N LYS A 353 -24.95 1.34 4.65
CA LYS A 353 -23.94 0.79 5.55
C LYS A 353 -23.98 1.46 6.92
N ASN A 354 -24.06 0.68 7.99
CA ASN A 354 -23.77 1.11 9.35
C ASN A 354 -22.37 0.61 9.76
N ARG A 355 -21.47 1.49 10.19
CA ARG A 355 -20.08 1.12 10.56
C ARG A 355 -19.88 0.60 11.99
N ASN A 356 -20.94 0.56 12.79
CA ASN A 356 -20.86 0.25 14.21
C ASN A 356 -22.22 -0.19 14.78
N ILE A 357 -22.90 -1.13 14.11
CA ILE A 357 -24.31 -1.47 14.40
C ILE A 357 -24.51 -1.99 15.84
N PHE A 358 -23.49 -2.63 16.43
CA PHE A 358 -23.53 -3.16 17.80
C PHE A 358 -22.52 -2.48 18.72
N HIS A 359 -22.01 -1.29 18.40
CA HIS A 359 -21.00 -0.57 19.20
C HIS A 359 -19.64 -1.27 19.34
N GLY A 360 -19.30 -2.22 18.47
CA GLY A 360 -17.99 -2.87 18.44
C GLY A 360 -17.17 -2.65 17.19
N ALA A 361 -17.51 -1.66 16.37
CA ALA A 361 -16.99 -1.41 15.01
C ALA A 361 -17.34 -2.52 14.00
N GLU A 362 -18.48 -3.18 14.19
CA GLU A 362 -19.06 -4.09 13.21
C GLU A 362 -19.70 -3.31 12.06
N ASN A 363 -19.38 -3.71 10.82
CA ASN A 363 -20.02 -3.14 9.64
C ASN A 363 -21.24 -3.96 9.27
N PHE A 364 -22.39 -3.31 9.11
CA PHE A 364 -23.61 -3.91 8.59
C PHE A 364 -23.98 -3.22 7.27
N ASP A 365 -23.92 -3.96 6.18
CA ASP A 365 -24.21 -3.49 4.83
C ASP A 365 -25.54 -4.10 4.37
N THR A 366 -26.50 -3.27 3.95
CA THR A 366 -27.77 -3.66 3.33
C THR A 366 -27.77 -3.19 1.88
N LYS A 367 -27.68 -4.12 0.93
CA LYS A 367 -27.59 -3.84 -0.50
C LYS A 367 -28.84 -4.31 -1.25
N LEU A 368 -29.39 -3.44 -2.07
CA LEU A 368 -30.40 -3.73 -3.09
C LEU A 368 -29.78 -3.51 -4.47
N GLU A 369 -29.96 -4.44 -5.38
CA GLU A 369 -29.47 -4.38 -6.75
C GLU A 369 -30.54 -4.87 -7.71
N ALA A 370 -30.72 -4.17 -8.82
CA ALA A 370 -31.64 -4.56 -9.88
C ALA A 370 -30.97 -4.32 -11.23
N GLY A 371 -31.17 -5.24 -12.17
CA GLY A 371 -30.57 -5.12 -13.49
C GLY A 371 -31.32 -5.90 -14.54
N THR A 372 -31.01 -5.61 -15.79
CA THR A 372 -31.57 -6.28 -16.94
C THR A 372 -30.56 -6.40 -18.06
N GLU A 373 -30.64 -7.48 -18.83
CA GLU A 373 -29.90 -7.63 -20.07
C GLU A 373 -30.84 -7.49 -21.26
N ILE A 374 -30.43 -6.73 -22.26
CA ILE A 374 -31.19 -6.43 -23.46
C ILE A 374 -30.47 -7.03 -24.68
N SER A 375 -31.23 -7.64 -25.59
CA SER A 375 -30.71 -8.13 -26.88
C SER A 375 -31.22 -7.24 -28.01
N PHE A 376 -30.31 -6.57 -28.72
CA PHE A 376 -30.67 -5.60 -29.78
C PHE A 376 -31.17 -6.25 -31.08
N LEU A 377 -30.98 -7.56 -31.25
CA LEU A 377 -31.26 -8.28 -32.50
C LEU A 377 -32.52 -9.17 -32.44
N ASN A 378 -33.22 -9.24 -31.29
CA ASN A 378 -34.39 -10.11 -31.08
C ASN A 378 -35.68 -9.34 -30.79
N ILE A 379 -36.83 -9.93 -31.13
CA ILE A 379 -38.20 -9.35 -30.99
C ILE A 379 -38.57 -9.13 -29.50
N ASN A 380 -38.08 -9.99 -28.60
CA ASN A 380 -38.15 -9.76 -27.15
C ASN A 380 -36.89 -9.00 -26.70
N ARG A 381 -37.04 -7.68 -26.50
CA ARG A 381 -35.93 -6.78 -26.15
C ARG A 381 -35.23 -7.16 -24.84
N PHE A 382 -35.94 -7.73 -23.86
CA PHE A 382 -35.38 -8.12 -22.56
C PHE A 382 -34.99 -9.60 -22.54
N ASN A 383 -33.69 -9.88 -22.36
CA ASN A 383 -33.13 -11.22 -22.18
C ASN A 383 -33.24 -11.70 -20.74
N SER A 384 -32.93 -10.85 -19.77
CA SER A 384 -33.02 -11.20 -18.35
C SER A 384 -33.43 -10.01 -17.49
N VAL A 385 -34.06 -10.29 -16.34
CA VAL A 385 -34.32 -9.35 -15.26
C VAL A 385 -33.83 -9.97 -13.96
N ASN A 386 -32.99 -9.25 -13.24
CA ASN A 386 -32.35 -9.69 -12.01
C ASN A 386 -32.66 -8.70 -10.89
N PHE A 387 -32.94 -9.23 -9.70
CA PHE A 387 -33.10 -8.47 -8.46
C PHE A 387 -32.37 -9.21 -7.34
N SER A 388 -31.56 -8.49 -6.57
CA SER A 388 -30.78 -9.02 -5.47
C SER A 388 -30.94 -8.13 -4.25
N TYR A 389 -31.24 -8.73 -3.10
CA TYR A 389 -31.22 -8.12 -1.79
C TYR A 389 -30.20 -8.85 -0.93
N SER A 390 -29.37 -8.13 -0.17
CA SER A 390 -28.43 -8.77 0.75
C SER A 390 -28.19 -7.93 1.99
N ASN A 391 -27.97 -8.63 3.11
CA ASN A 391 -27.41 -8.07 4.32
C ASN A 391 -26.10 -8.78 4.62
N GLU A 392 -25.09 -8.02 5.02
CA GLU A 392 -23.80 -8.55 5.43
C GLU A 392 -23.33 -7.88 6.73
N LEU A 393 -23.09 -8.70 7.75
CA LEU A 393 -22.46 -8.30 9.00
C LEU A 393 -20.99 -8.70 8.97
N THR A 394 -20.08 -7.73 8.92
CA THR A 394 -18.63 -7.94 8.99
C THR A 394 -18.09 -7.53 10.36
N LEU A 395 -17.49 -8.49 11.06
CA LEU A 395 -16.81 -8.26 12.33
C LEU A 395 -15.42 -7.64 12.11
N PRO A 396 -14.98 -6.72 12.99
CA PRO A 396 -13.66 -6.10 12.90
C PRO A 396 -12.52 -7.04 13.32
N ASP A 397 -12.84 -8.03 14.15
CA ASP A 397 -11.92 -9.06 14.60
C ASP A 397 -12.33 -10.42 14.05
N PHE A 398 -11.34 -11.30 13.92
CA PHE A 398 -11.58 -12.66 13.48
C PHE A 398 -12.34 -13.45 14.55
N LEU A 399 -13.46 -14.06 14.16
CA LEU A 399 -14.24 -14.98 14.99
C LEU A 399 -14.39 -16.29 14.24
N GLU A 400 -13.66 -17.31 14.68
CA GLU A 400 -13.73 -18.64 14.07
C GLU A 400 -14.95 -19.43 14.57
N VAL A 401 -16.10 -19.21 13.94
CA VAL A 401 -17.36 -19.91 14.24
C VAL A 401 -17.36 -21.37 13.80
N THR A 402 -16.86 -21.69 12.60
CA THR A 402 -17.01 -23.02 11.98
C THR A 402 -15.89 -23.99 12.33
N ARG A 403 -14.85 -23.55 13.05
CA ARG A 403 -13.65 -24.35 13.42
C ARG A 403 -12.93 -25.00 12.22
N THR A 404 -13.12 -24.44 11.03
CA THR A 404 -12.56 -24.96 9.78
C THR A 404 -11.15 -24.44 9.49
N TYR A 405 -10.71 -23.33 10.11
CA TYR A 405 -9.48 -22.65 9.71
C TYR A 405 -8.24 -23.50 9.97
N LYS A 406 -8.13 -24.18 11.13
CA LYS A 406 -7.00 -25.09 11.41
C LYS A 406 -6.89 -26.21 10.36
N TRP A 407 -8.02 -26.80 10.01
CA TRP A 407 -8.11 -27.85 8.98
C TRP A 407 -7.76 -27.33 7.60
N SER A 408 -8.33 -26.20 7.18
CA SER A 408 -8.02 -25.60 5.88
C SER A 408 -6.57 -25.17 5.78
N ARG A 409 -5.97 -24.65 6.85
CA ARG A 409 -4.53 -24.35 6.91
C ARG A 409 -3.68 -25.61 6.76
N PHE A 410 -4.08 -26.72 7.37
CA PHE A 410 -3.41 -28.01 7.21
C PHE A 410 -3.50 -28.52 5.77
N LEU A 411 -4.72 -28.58 5.21
CA LEU A 411 -4.98 -29.08 3.86
C LEU A 411 -4.32 -28.21 2.78
N LEU A 412 -4.36 -26.89 2.93
CA LEU A 412 -3.83 -25.95 1.93
C LEU A 412 -2.32 -25.73 2.05
N LYS A 413 -1.67 -26.21 3.10
CA LYS A 413 -0.22 -26.02 3.36
C LYS A 413 0.68 -26.30 2.14
N PRO A 414 0.46 -27.34 1.31
CA PRO A 414 1.29 -27.61 0.15
C PRO A 414 1.23 -26.51 -0.93
N TRP A 415 0.10 -25.82 -1.05
CA TRP A 415 -0.15 -24.84 -2.11
C TRP A 415 -0.09 -23.40 -1.61
N ILE A 416 -0.56 -23.15 -0.38
CA ILE A 416 -0.73 -21.81 0.19
C ILE A 416 -0.37 -21.80 1.68
N LYS A 417 0.67 -21.02 2.02
CA LYS A 417 1.03 -20.75 3.42
C LYS A 417 0.08 -19.71 4.01
N MET A 418 -0.93 -20.15 4.76
CA MET A 418 -1.81 -19.26 5.51
C MET A 418 -1.11 -18.72 6.77
N PRO A 419 -1.28 -17.43 7.13
CA PRO A 419 -0.71 -16.86 8.35
C PRO A 419 -1.29 -17.53 9.60
N VAL A 420 -0.53 -17.56 10.71
CA VAL A 420 -0.98 -18.10 12.01
C VAL A 420 -2.03 -17.19 12.66
N GLU A 421 -1.81 -15.88 12.59
CA GLU A 421 -2.74 -14.84 13.02
C GLU A 421 -3.05 -13.95 11.80
N PRO A 422 -3.88 -14.45 10.88
CA PRO A 422 -4.13 -13.72 9.65
C PRO A 422 -4.96 -12.48 9.93
N GLU A 423 -4.70 -11.41 9.17
CA GLU A 423 -5.54 -10.22 9.16
C GLU A 423 -6.90 -10.55 8.55
N THR A 424 -7.78 -11.07 9.40
CA THR A 424 -8.99 -11.77 8.95
C THR A 424 -10.22 -11.04 9.40
N LYS A 425 -11.17 -10.93 8.49
CA LYS A 425 -12.53 -10.50 8.80
C LYS A 425 -13.47 -11.70 8.71
N THR A 426 -14.40 -11.76 9.65
CA THR A 426 -15.51 -12.72 9.61
C THR A 426 -16.75 -11.98 9.12
N ALA A 427 -17.36 -12.48 8.06
CA ALA A 427 -18.57 -11.92 7.49
C ALA A 427 -19.71 -12.94 7.49
N PHE A 428 -20.87 -12.53 7.99
CA PHE A 428 -22.12 -13.28 7.91
C PHE A 428 -22.98 -12.60 6.86
N SER A 429 -23.32 -13.31 5.79
CA SER A 429 -24.16 -12.76 4.72
C SER A 429 -25.45 -13.55 4.61
N ILE A 430 -26.57 -12.85 4.46
CA ILE A 430 -27.86 -13.41 4.04
C ILE A 430 -28.34 -12.61 2.83
N GLY A 431 -28.85 -13.28 1.80
CA GLY A 431 -29.30 -12.63 0.59
C GLY A 431 -30.44 -13.36 -0.09
N PHE A 432 -31.22 -12.62 -0.85
CA PHE A 432 -32.31 -13.11 -1.69
C PHE A 432 -32.04 -12.65 -3.11
N ASP A 433 -32.07 -13.58 -4.06
CA ASP A 433 -31.90 -13.30 -5.48
C ASP A 433 -33.12 -13.80 -6.25
N TYR A 434 -33.63 -12.96 -7.13
CA TYR A 434 -34.62 -13.30 -8.15
C TYR A 434 -33.99 -13.08 -9.52
N VAL A 435 -34.00 -14.13 -10.34
CA VAL A 435 -33.52 -14.07 -11.72
C VAL A 435 -34.60 -14.59 -12.63
N ASN A 436 -34.93 -13.84 -13.66
CA ASN A 436 -35.84 -14.23 -14.72
C ASN A 436 -35.11 -14.14 -16.05
N LEU A 437 -34.83 -15.29 -16.65
CA LEU A 437 -34.32 -15.38 -18.01
C LEU A 437 -35.52 -15.52 -18.95
N THR A 438 -35.85 -14.43 -19.64
CA THR A 438 -37.11 -14.26 -20.38
C THR A 438 -37.37 -15.45 -21.29
N SER A 439 -38.61 -15.95 -21.25
CA SER A 439 -39.08 -17.08 -22.04
C SER A 439 -38.47 -18.45 -21.70
N LEU A 440 -37.44 -18.53 -20.85
CA LEU A 440 -36.82 -19.80 -20.47
C LEU A 440 -37.22 -20.28 -19.06
N TYR A 441 -36.75 -19.59 -18.02
CA TYR A 441 -37.03 -19.95 -16.64
C TYR A 441 -36.83 -18.74 -15.72
N SER A 442 -37.39 -18.81 -14.52
CA SER A 442 -37.03 -17.95 -13.41
C SER A 442 -36.66 -18.76 -12.18
N TYR A 443 -35.96 -18.15 -11.24
CA TYR A 443 -35.76 -18.73 -9.92
C TYR A 443 -35.70 -17.66 -8.84
N ASN A 444 -36.06 -18.08 -7.64
CA ASN A 444 -35.75 -17.38 -6.40
C ASN A 444 -34.66 -18.18 -5.67
N SER A 445 -33.69 -17.52 -5.05
CA SER A 445 -32.76 -18.17 -4.14
C SER A 445 -32.56 -17.37 -2.86
N LEU A 446 -32.69 -18.04 -1.71
CA LEU A 446 -32.28 -17.51 -0.41
C LEU A 446 -30.91 -18.08 -0.05
N ASN A 447 -29.93 -17.22 0.10
CA ASN A 447 -28.53 -17.55 0.31
C ASN A 447 -28.10 -17.09 1.70
N SER A 448 -27.37 -17.92 2.44
CA SER A 448 -26.76 -17.58 3.72
C SER A 448 -25.36 -18.15 3.78
N LYS A 449 -24.37 -17.38 4.25
CA LYS A 449 -22.98 -17.85 4.34
C LYS A 449 -22.16 -17.21 5.46
N ILE A 450 -21.15 -17.95 5.92
CA ILE A 450 -20.08 -17.45 6.79
C ILE A 450 -18.78 -17.42 5.97
N SER A 451 -18.20 -16.24 5.84
CA SER A 451 -17.01 -16.00 5.03
C SER A 451 -15.83 -15.56 5.92
N TYR A 452 -14.67 -16.16 5.72
CA TYR A 452 -13.40 -15.75 6.31
C TYR A 452 -12.49 -15.19 5.25
N ASP A 453 -12.00 -13.98 5.48
CA ASP A 453 -11.22 -13.25 4.49
C ASP A 453 -9.78 -13.02 4.96
N PHE A 454 -8.87 -13.86 4.50
CA PHE A 454 -7.47 -13.91 4.90
C PHE A 454 -6.61 -13.05 3.97
N ASN A 455 -6.09 -11.93 4.47
CA ASN A 455 -5.04 -11.20 3.78
C ASN A 455 -3.68 -11.83 4.11
N ILE A 456 -3.09 -12.55 3.15
CA ILE A 456 -1.76 -13.17 3.33
C ILE A 456 -0.66 -12.10 3.23
N ASN A 457 -0.78 -11.22 2.24
CA ASN A 457 0.08 -10.05 2.06
C ASN A 457 -0.60 -9.05 1.10
N ARG A 458 0.07 -7.93 0.81
CA ARG A 458 -0.42 -6.87 -0.09
C ARG A 458 -0.85 -7.32 -1.50
N ARG A 459 -0.57 -8.55 -1.91
CA ARG A 459 -0.90 -9.09 -3.24
C ARG A 459 -1.72 -10.37 -3.20
N LYS A 460 -1.84 -11.02 -2.05
CA LYS A 460 -2.43 -12.34 -1.91
C LYS A 460 -3.53 -12.29 -0.85
N ARG A 461 -4.73 -12.66 -1.25
CA ARG A 461 -5.91 -12.73 -0.40
C ARG A 461 -6.63 -14.05 -0.65
N ILE A 462 -7.06 -14.72 0.41
CA ILE A 462 -7.91 -15.90 0.33
C ILE A 462 -9.23 -15.55 0.97
N THR A 463 -10.34 -15.82 0.28
CA THR A 463 -11.66 -15.82 0.89
C THR A 463 -12.17 -17.25 0.95
N MET A 464 -12.59 -17.69 2.13
CA MET A 464 -13.17 -19.00 2.38
C MET A 464 -14.61 -18.85 2.84
N ASN A 465 -15.55 -19.40 2.09
CA ASN A 465 -16.93 -19.51 2.54
C ASN A 465 -17.09 -20.89 3.19
N THR A 466 -17.16 -20.93 4.51
CA THR A 466 -16.98 -22.17 5.29
C THR A 466 -18.29 -22.84 5.66
N PHE A 467 -19.34 -22.06 5.78
CA PHE A 467 -20.71 -22.53 5.91
C PHE A 467 -21.55 -21.78 4.89
N SER A 468 -22.32 -22.50 4.07
CA SER A 468 -23.24 -21.88 3.12
C SER A 468 -24.51 -22.70 2.96
N VAL A 469 -25.64 -22.02 2.97
CA VAL A 469 -26.97 -22.59 2.71
C VAL A 469 -27.59 -21.79 1.57
N SER A 470 -28.07 -22.47 0.53
CA SER A 470 -28.77 -21.86 -0.60
C SER A 470 -30.06 -22.63 -0.87
N TYR A 471 -31.19 -21.97 -0.67
CA TYR A 471 -32.51 -22.52 -0.96
C TYR A 471 -33.00 -21.99 -2.30
N TYR A 472 -33.10 -22.86 -3.29
CA TYR A 472 -33.33 -22.55 -4.70
C TYR A 472 -34.71 -23.05 -5.16
N VAL A 473 -35.51 -22.14 -5.73
CA VAL A 473 -36.87 -22.41 -6.19
C VAL A 473 -37.00 -22.01 -7.66
N PRO A 474 -36.84 -22.96 -8.61
CA PRO A 474 -36.98 -22.71 -10.03
C PRO A 474 -38.45 -22.73 -10.48
N LYS A 475 -38.73 -21.99 -11.56
CA LYS A 475 -39.96 -22.06 -12.35
C LYS A 475 -39.59 -22.09 -13.82
N VAL A 476 -40.04 -23.14 -14.52
CA VAL A 476 -39.80 -23.32 -15.96
C VAL A 476 -40.96 -22.73 -16.76
N PHE A 477 -40.68 -22.20 -17.95
CA PHE A 477 -41.68 -21.75 -18.91
C PHE A 477 -41.80 -22.71 -20.10
N ALA A 478 -42.96 -22.70 -20.78
CA ALA A 478 -43.29 -23.66 -21.83
C ALA A 478 -42.24 -23.78 -22.96
N ALA A 479 -41.58 -22.67 -23.33
CA ALA A 479 -40.56 -22.71 -24.38
C ALA A 479 -39.26 -23.44 -23.94
N PHE A 480 -39.04 -23.62 -22.64
CA PHE A 480 -37.89 -24.33 -22.10
C PHE A 480 -38.16 -25.81 -21.83
N ASP A 481 -39.42 -26.24 -21.70
CA ASP A 481 -39.80 -27.65 -21.50
C ASP A 481 -39.26 -28.56 -22.63
N SER A 482 -39.38 -28.09 -23.87
CA SER A 482 -38.85 -28.77 -25.07
C SER A 482 -37.31 -28.83 -25.11
N ILE A 483 -36.63 -27.99 -24.33
CA ILE A 483 -35.16 -27.93 -24.24
C ILE A 483 -34.68 -28.86 -23.12
N ILE A 484 -35.29 -28.78 -21.92
CA ILE A 484 -34.87 -29.58 -20.78
C ILE A 484 -35.25 -31.06 -20.91
N SER A 485 -36.33 -31.39 -21.61
CA SER A 485 -36.73 -32.78 -21.88
C SER A 485 -35.70 -33.58 -22.68
N LYS A 486 -34.84 -32.91 -23.45
CA LYS A 486 -33.75 -33.53 -24.22
C LYS A 486 -32.52 -33.87 -23.37
N ASN A 487 -32.45 -33.39 -22.14
CA ASN A 487 -31.31 -33.59 -21.26
C ASN A 487 -31.77 -33.85 -19.81
N GLN A 488 -31.73 -35.13 -19.41
CA GLN A 488 -32.16 -35.56 -18.08
C GLN A 488 -31.40 -34.88 -16.93
N PHE A 489 -30.12 -34.54 -17.13
CA PHE A 489 -29.34 -33.81 -16.12
C PHE A 489 -29.84 -32.36 -15.96
N LEU A 490 -30.14 -31.70 -17.08
CA LEU A 490 -30.71 -30.34 -17.07
C LEU A 490 -32.12 -30.34 -16.49
N GLN A 491 -32.97 -31.30 -16.85
CA GLN A 491 -34.28 -31.49 -16.22
C GLN A 491 -34.15 -31.71 -14.70
N LYS A 492 -33.19 -32.57 -14.31
CA LYS A 492 -32.61 -32.73 -12.97
C LYS A 492 -32.44 -31.41 -12.22
N SER A 493 -32.01 -30.38 -12.94
CA SER A 493 -31.63 -29.07 -12.44
C SER A 493 -32.80 -28.10 -12.27
N PHE A 494 -34.00 -28.39 -12.79
CA PHE A 494 -35.19 -27.52 -12.66
C PHE A 494 -36.42 -28.17 -12.02
N VAL A 495 -36.32 -29.43 -11.59
CA VAL A 495 -37.39 -30.12 -10.85
C VAL A 495 -37.32 -29.80 -9.34
N GLY A 496 -38.45 -29.35 -8.78
CA GLY A 496 -38.67 -29.17 -7.35
C GLY A 496 -37.89 -28.02 -6.70
N GLN A 497 -38.16 -27.79 -5.42
CA GLN A 497 -37.40 -26.89 -4.56
C GLN A 497 -36.12 -27.60 -4.09
N ARG A 498 -35.01 -26.88 -3.97
CA ARG A 498 -33.72 -27.47 -3.56
C ARG A 498 -33.06 -26.71 -2.44
N LEU A 499 -32.37 -27.45 -1.59
CA LEU A 499 -31.51 -26.92 -0.55
C LEU A 499 -30.08 -27.40 -0.82
N PHE A 500 -29.19 -26.46 -1.12
CA PHE A 500 -27.76 -26.70 -1.19
C PHE A 500 -27.13 -26.30 0.14
N THR A 501 -26.39 -27.21 0.75
CA THR A 501 -25.66 -26.94 1.99
C THR A 501 -24.19 -27.28 1.82
N SER A 502 -23.33 -26.45 2.37
CA SER A 502 -21.93 -26.77 2.60
C SER A 502 -21.60 -26.43 4.03
N PHE A 503 -21.12 -27.42 4.79
CA PHE A 503 -20.83 -27.31 6.22
C PHE A 503 -19.33 -27.16 6.52
N PHE A 504 -18.49 -27.17 5.49
CA PHE A 504 -17.03 -27.15 5.66
C PHE A 504 -16.35 -26.11 4.75
N LEU A 505 -16.57 -26.19 3.44
CA LEU A 505 -16.02 -25.26 2.46
C LEU A 505 -16.93 -25.23 1.24
N GLY A 506 -17.75 -24.18 1.12
CA GLY A 506 -18.59 -23.93 -0.04
C GLY A 506 -17.76 -23.49 -1.23
N ASP A 507 -16.91 -22.48 -1.03
CA ASP A 507 -15.93 -22.05 -2.02
C ASP A 507 -14.66 -21.48 -1.36
N LEU A 508 -13.57 -21.61 -2.12
CA LEU A 508 -12.27 -21.03 -1.83
C LEU A 508 -11.88 -20.13 -3.00
N ARG A 509 -11.72 -18.84 -2.73
CA ARG A 509 -11.28 -17.85 -3.73
C ARG A 509 -9.90 -17.35 -3.37
N TYR A 510 -8.94 -17.56 -4.26
CA TYR A 510 -7.58 -17.05 -4.13
C TYR A 510 -7.36 -15.90 -5.10
N TYR A 511 -7.08 -14.72 -4.55
CA TYR A 511 -6.77 -13.51 -5.30
C TYR A 511 -5.26 -13.29 -5.30
N TYR A 512 -4.70 -13.11 -6.50
CA TYR A 512 -3.30 -12.76 -6.70
C TYR A 512 -3.19 -11.54 -7.61
N GLN A 513 -2.59 -10.47 -7.08
CA GLN A 513 -2.24 -9.30 -7.88
C GLN A 513 -0.78 -9.41 -8.34
N SER A 514 -0.57 -9.54 -9.65
CA SER A 514 0.77 -9.54 -10.22
C SER A 514 1.44 -8.17 -10.04
N LYS A 515 2.78 -8.15 -9.93
CA LYS A 515 3.54 -6.90 -10.05
C LYS A 515 3.31 -6.37 -11.46
N LYS A 516 2.84 -5.12 -11.61
CA LYS A 516 2.99 -4.42 -12.89
C LYS A 516 4.49 -4.33 -13.19
N SER A 517 4.95 -5.08 -14.17
CA SER A 517 6.28 -4.86 -14.73
C SER A 517 6.26 -3.48 -15.40
N PRO A 518 7.21 -2.58 -15.12
CA PRO A 518 7.32 -1.32 -15.86
C PRO A 518 7.74 -1.52 -17.33
N ARG A 519 8.02 -2.76 -17.76
CA ARG A 519 8.26 -3.10 -19.16
C ARG A 519 6.98 -3.70 -19.76
N TYR A 520 6.45 -3.01 -20.77
CA TYR A 520 5.31 -3.34 -21.65
C TYR A 520 3.90 -2.97 -21.15
N ASN A 521 3.46 -1.77 -21.53
CA ASN A 521 2.04 -1.35 -21.56
C ASN A 521 1.31 -1.98 -22.76
N THR A 522 1.27 -3.32 -22.84
CA THR A 522 0.41 -4.03 -23.79
C THR A 522 -0.11 -5.30 -23.14
N THR A 523 -1.29 -5.23 -22.54
CA THR A 523 -2.09 -6.40 -22.16
C THR A 523 -2.78 -6.94 -23.41
N PHE A 524 -2.32 -8.10 -23.90
CA PHE A 524 -3.15 -9.00 -24.69
C PHE A 524 -3.77 -10.01 -23.71
N TYR A 525 -5.10 -10.00 -23.58
CA TYR A 525 -5.81 -11.10 -22.95
C TYR A 525 -5.86 -12.26 -23.96
N ARG A 526 -5.12 -13.34 -23.67
CA ARG A 526 -5.29 -14.64 -24.33
C ARG A 526 -5.93 -15.56 -23.29
N GLN A 527 -7.23 -15.82 -23.44
CA GLN A 527 -7.89 -16.90 -22.71
C GLN A 527 -7.54 -18.23 -23.40
N HIS A 528 -7.07 -19.20 -22.61
CA HIS A 528 -7.14 -20.62 -22.93
C HIS A 528 -8.38 -21.20 -22.28
#